data_AF-A0A381L7M0-F1
#
_entry.id   AF-A0A381L7M0-F1
#
_cell.length_a   1.000
_cell.length_b   1.000
_cell.length_c   1.000
_cell.angle_alpha   90.00
_cell.angle_beta   90.00
_cell.angle_gamma   90.00
#
_symmetry.space_group_name_H-M   'P 1'
#
loop_
_entity.id
_entity.type
_entity.pdbx_description
1 polymer ?
#
loop_
_entity_poly.entity_id
_entity_poly.type
_entity_poly.pdbx_seq_one_letter_code
_entity_poly.pdbx_strand_id
1 'polypeptide(L)'
;TCFDGGSFILGGLILNEQKYVDFGLELINGCHHTYTSTQTGIGPEIFRWITNDTAVNETANPLPPSNQKEFYDKNGFYITDGYYTLRPEVIESYYYSYSATKDEKYREWAWDAFVAINSTCRTGSGFAELKDVNAKDGGGYDDFQDSFLLAEVLKYSYLIFAPDDEWQVEHEGVNHWVFNTEAHPIPVAGTPI
;
A
#
# COMPACT_ATOMS: atom_id res chain seq x y z
N THR A 1 5.59 4.96 -3.75
CA THR A 1 4.25 5.31 -4.27
C THR A 1 3.46 4.04 -4.42
N CYS A 2 2.31 3.92 -3.75
CA CYS A 2 1.44 2.74 -3.85
C CYS A 2 -0.07 3.03 -3.80
N PHE A 3 -0.49 4.30 -3.66
CA PHE A 3 -1.90 4.71 -3.79
C PHE A 3 -2.36 4.71 -5.27
N ASP A 4 -1.39 4.70 -6.20
CA ASP A 4 -1.62 4.75 -7.64
C ASP A 4 -2.46 3.57 -8.13
N GLY A 5 -2.24 2.37 -7.59
CA GLY A 5 -3.09 1.20 -7.84
C GLY A 5 -4.56 1.48 -7.57
N GLY A 6 -4.90 1.94 -6.36
CA GLY A 6 -6.27 2.31 -5.98
C GLY A 6 -6.85 3.43 -6.85
N SER A 7 -6.03 4.43 -7.19
CA SER A 7 -6.45 5.53 -8.06
C SER A 7 -6.81 5.07 -9.48
N PHE A 8 -6.01 4.19 -10.09
CA PHE A 8 -6.29 3.63 -11.42
C PHE A 8 -7.53 2.74 -11.41
N ILE A 9 -7.69 1.93 -10.35
CA ILE A 9 -8.86 1.08 -10.18
C ILE A 9 -10.14 1.92 -10.08
N LEU A 10 -10.16 2.94 -9.21
CA LEU A 10 -11.32 3.82 -9.08
C LEU A 10 -11.67 4.50 -10.41
N GLY A 11 -10.67 5.01 -11.13
CA GLY A 11 -10.88 5.56 -12.47
C GLY A 11 -11.46 4.55 -13.46
N GLY A 12 -10.99 3.31 -13.43
CA GLY A 12 -11.50 2.22 -14.26
C GLY A 12 -12.95 1.85 -13.97
N LEU A 13 -13.34 1.81 -12.69
CA LEU A 13 -14.72 1.55 -12.27
C LEU A 13 -15.67 2.66 -12.75
N ILE A 14 -15.34 3.93 -12.47
CA ILE A 14 -16.20 5.07 -12.80
C ILE A 14 -16.30 5.28 -14.33
N LEU A 15 -15.22 5.05 -15.07
CA LEU A 15 -15.20 5.23 -16.52
C LEU A 15 -15.68 3.98 -17.29
N ASN A 16 -15.94 2.87 -16.58
CA ASN A 16 -16.23 1.57 -17.18
C ASN A 16 -15.14 1.13 -18.18
N GLU A 17 -13.88 1.24 -17.76
CA GLU A 17 -12.68 1.04 -18.59
C GLU A 17 -11.75 0.01 -17.92
N GLN A 18 -11.95 -1.27 -18.26
CA GLN A 18 -11.24 -2.40 -17.67
C GLN A 18 -9.71 -2.27 -17.73
N LYS A 19 -9.17 -1.64 -18.78
CA LYS A 19 -7.72 -1.41 -18.92
C LYS A 19 -7.11 -0.63 -17.75
N TYR A 20 -7.86 0.25 -17.10
CA TYR A 20 -7.38 1.00 -15.93
C TYR A 20 -7.48 0.17 -14.65
N VAL A 21 -8.53 -0.65 -14.51
CA VAL A 21 -8.62 -1.63 -13.43
C VAL A 21 -7.43 -2.58 -13.51
N ASP A 22 -7.22 -3.22 -14.67
CA ASP A 22 -6.14 -4.18 -14.89
C ASP A 22 -4.76 -3.57 -14.58
N PHE A 23 -4.49 -2.36 -15.07
CA PHE A 23 -3.23 -1.67 -14.78
C PHE A 23 -3.07 -1.36 -13.29
N GLY A 24 -4.14 -0.94 -12.61
CA GLY A 24 -4.10 -0.72 -11.17
C GLY A 24 -3.81 -2.01 -10.38
N LEU A 25 -4.36 -3.15 -10.80
CA LEU A 25 -4.03 -4.45 -10.20
C LEU A 25 -2.57 -4.85 -10.43
N GLU A 26 -1.98 -4.52 -11.60
CA GLU A 26 -0.55 -4.73 -11.86
C GLU A 26 0.34 -3.90 -10.94
N LEU A 27 0.01 -2.63 -10.71
CA LEU A 27 0.71 -1.76 -9.77
C LEU A 27 0.66 -2.32 -8.34
N ILE A 28 -0.51 -2.80 -7.91
CA ILE A 28 -0.70 -3.42 -6.58
C ILE A 28 0.22 -4.64 -6.42
N ASN A 29 0.32 -5.50 -7.44
CA ASN A 29 1.19 -6.68 -7.38
C ASN A 29 2.64 -6.27 -7.10
N GLY A 30 3.11 -5.19 -7.72
CA GLY A 30 4.44 -4.61 -7.44
C GLY A 30 4.58 -4.13 -6.00
N CYS A 31 3.61 -3.37 -5.50
CA CYS A 31 3.60 -2.89 -4.12
C CYS A 31 3.48 -4.01 -3.07
N HIS A 32 2.68 -5.04 -3.34
CA HIS A 32 2.62 -6.24 -2.49
C HIS A 32 3.96 -6.96 -2.44
N HIS A 33 4.61 -7.11 -3.60
CA HIS A 33 5.91 -7.75 -3.69
C HIS A 33 6.97 -7.02 -2.84
N THR A 34 6.92 -5.69 -2.71
CA THR A 34 7.85 -4.99 -1.80
C THR A 34 7.58 -5.29 -0.33
N TYR A 35 6.31 -5.41 0.08
CA TYR A 35 5.94 -5.80 1.44
C TYR A 35 6.42 -7.21 1.78
N THR A 36 6.12 -8.20 0.92
CA THR A 36 6.45 -9.61 1.20
C THR A 36 7.93 -9.95 1.04
N SER A 37 8.73 -9.02 0.49
CA SER A 37 10.16 -9.22 0.28
C SER A 37 11.04 -8.81 1.46
N THR A 38 10.52 -8.02 2.41
CA THR A 38 11.29 -7.54 3.57
C THR A 38 11.21 -8.51 4.75
N GLN A 39 12.13 -8.36 5.70
CA GLN A 39 12.15 -9.20 6.90
C GLN A 39 10.90 -9.06 7.80
N THR A 40 10.29 -7.88 7.83
CA THR A 40 9.12 -7.61 8.69
C THR A 40 7.78 -7.91 8.01
N GLY A 41 7.76 -8.08 6.67
CA GLY A 41 6.51 -8.12 5.91
C GLY A 41 5.89 -6.74 5.65
N ILE A 42 6.65 -5.66 5.88
CA ILE A 42 6.25 -4.27 5.65
C ILE A 42 7.14 -3.67 4.56
N GLY A 43 6.55 -2.95 3.61
CA GLY A 43 7.30 -2.33 2.51
C GLY A 43 8.16 -1.14 2.96
N PRO A 44 9.28 -0.87 2.27
CA PRO A 44 10.14 0.28 2.55
C PRO A 44 9.51 1.60 2.07
N GLU A 45 9.86 2.73 2.71
CA GLU A 45 9.45 4.08 2.27
C GLU A 45 9.91 4.39 0.84
N ILE A 46 11.17 4.06 0.52
CA ILE A 46 11.72 4.26 -0.83
C ILE A 46 12.52 3.03 -1.26
N PHE A 47 12.15 2.50 -2.42
CA PHE A 47 12.91 1.49 -3.14
C PHE A 47 13.20 1.93 -4.57
N ARG A 48 14.16 1.25 -5.21
CA ARG A 48 14.55 1.48 -6.60
C ARG A 48 14.82 0.15 -7.31
N TRP A 49 14.80 0.19 -8.63
CA TRP A 49 15.18 -0.92 -9.50
C TRP A 49 15.95 -0.39 -10.70
N ILE A 50 16.64 -1.28 -11.42
CA ILE A 50 17.32 -0.91 -12.66
C ILE A 50 16.34 -1.05 -13.81
N THR A 51 16.19 0.01 -14.61
CA THR A 51 15.40 -0.06 -15.86
C THR A 51 16.28 -0.44 -17.06
N ASN A 52 15.70 -1.14 -18.04
CA ASN A 52 16.42 -1.56 -19.25
C ASN A 52 16.52 -0.47 -20.32
N ASP A 53 15.68 0.58 -20.22
CA ASP A 53 15.59 1.67 -21.19
C ASP A 53 16.59 2.80 -20.95
N THR A 54 17.19 2.83 -19.76
CA THR A 54 18.10 3.89 -19.31
C THR A 54 19.47 3.28 -18.99
N ALA A 55 20.55 3.86 -19.51
CA ALA A 55 21.89 3.38 -19.20
C ALA A 55 22.18 3.50 -17.68
N VAL A 56 22.75 2.46 -17.10
CA VAL A 56 23.16 2.44 -15.68
C VAL A 56 24.08 3.62 -15.38
N ASN A 57 23.75 4.41 -14.35
CA ASN A 57 24.52 5.56 -13.90
C ASN A 57 24.14 5.95 -12.46
N GLU A 58 24.98 6.74 -11.78
CA GLU A 58 24.83 7.05 -10.36
C GLU A 58 23.59 7.88 -9.99
N THR A 59 22.94 8.55 -10.94
CA THR A 59 21.84 9.49 -10.66
C THR A 59 20.47 8.94 -11.04
N ALA A 60 20.28 8.60 -12.31
CA ALA A 60 18.99 8.22 -12.89
C ALA A 60 18.73 6.71 -12.86
N ASN A 61 19.77 5.87 -12.94
CA ASN A 61 19.63 4.41 -12.92
C ASN A 61 20.76 3.73 -12.14
N PRO A 62 20.89 3.99 -10.82
CA PRO A 62 22.02 3.50 -10.04
C PRO A 62 21.95 1.99 -9.79
N LEU A 63 23.12 1.37 -9.75
CA LEU A 63 23.26 -0.03 -9.34
C LEU A 63 22.84 -0.20 -7.87
N PRO A 64 22.32 -1.38 -7.48
CA PRO A 64 22.08 -1.69 -6.08
C PRO A 64 23.40 -1.56 -5.29
N PRO A 65 23.35 -1.07 -4.04
CA PRO A 65 24.48 -1.14 -3.13
C PRO A 65 25.02 -2.57 -3.01
N SER A 66 26.34 -2.71 -2.83
CA SER A 66 27.00 -4.03 -2.81
C SER A 66 26.42 -4.97 -1.74
N ASN A 67 26.02 -4.44 -0.58
CA ASN A 67 25.38 -5.18 0.50
C ASN A 67 23.92 -5.59 0.21
N GLN A 68 23.30 -5.08 -0.86
CA GLN A 68 21.94 -5.43 -1.29
C GLN A 68 21.92 -6.19 -2.61
N LYS A 69 23.08 -6.58 -3.18
CA LYS A 69 23.12 -7.27 -4.47
C LYS A 69 22.30 -8.55 -4.48
N GLU A 70 22.43 -9.40 -3.45
CA GLU A 70 21.68 -10.67 -3.37
C GLU A 70 20.17 -10.42 -3.20
N PHE A 71 19.80 -9.41 -2.41
CA PHE A 71 18.41 -9.00 -2.24
C PHE A 71 17.81 -8.52 -3.58
N TYR A 72 18.56 -7.69 -4.31
CA TYR A 72 18.17 -7.20 -5.63
C TYR A 72 18.02 -8.33 -6.65
N ASP A 73 19.02 -9.22 -6.75
CA ASP A 73 18.99 -10.33 -7.70
C ASP A 73 17.79 -11.26 -7.47
N LYS A 74 17.34 -11.39 -6.21
CA LYS A 74 16.17 -12.19 -5.83
C LYS A 74 14.84 -11.46 -6.04
N ASN A 75 14.76 -10.19 -5.63
CA ASN A 75 13.49 -9.48 -5.48
C ASN A 75 13.25 -8.42 -6.57
N GLY A 76 14.24 -8.08 -7.39
CA GLY A 76 14.11 -7.12 -8.48
C GLY A 76 14.14 -5.65 -8.06
N PHE A 77 14.31 -5.35 -6.78
CA PHE A 77 14.46 -3.99 -6.25
C PHE A 77 15.49 -3.94 -5.11
N TYR A 78 15.96 -2.75 -4.77
CA TYR A 78 16.79 -2.49 -3.59
C TYR A 78 16.21 -1.31 -2.78
N ILE A 79 16.43 -1.35 -1.47
CA ILE A 79 15.91 -0.38 -0.51
C ILE A 79 16.85 0.81 -0.45
N THR A 80 16.31 2.02 -0.65
CA THR A 80 17.06 3.28 -0.45
C THR A 80 16.64 4.03 0.79
N ASP A 81 15.42 3.79 1.27
CA ASP A 81 14.92 4.24 2.56
C ASP A 81 14.07 3.13 3.18
N GLY A 82 14.55 2.56 4.29
CA GLY A 82 13.91 1.45 4.98
C GLY A 82 12.94 1.88 6.08
N TYR A 83 12.74 3.19 6.30
CA TYR A 83 11.77 3.67 7.29
C TYR A 83 10.36 3.21 6.94
N TYR A 84 9.52 3.09 7.97
CA TYR A 84 8.07 2.94 7.80
C TYR A 84 7.35 3.80 8.81
N THR A 85 6.71 4.85 8.30
CA THR A 85 6.03 5.87 9.09
C THR A 85 4.53 5.59 9.22
N LEU A 86 4.13 4.32 9.42
CA LEU A 86 2.73 3.91 9.59
C LEU A 86 1.82 4.30 8.41
N ARG A 87 2.34 4.31 7.19
CA ARG A 87 1.59 4.79 6.03
C ARG A 87 0.54 3.79 5.52
N PRO A 88 -0.57 4.27 4.91
CA PRO A 88 -1.70 3.43 4.54
C PRO A 88 -1.72 2.95 3.07
N GLU A 89 -0.89 3.51 2.18
CA GLU A 89 -1.21 3.54 0.74
C GLU A 89 -1.30 2.15 0.10
N VAL A 90 -0.57 1.15 0.62
CA VAL A 90 -0.68 -0.23 0.15
C VAL A 90 -1.98 -0.89 0.59
N ILE A 91 -2.39 -0.71 1.84
CA ILE A 91 -3.66 -1.25 2.37
C ILE A 91 -4.86 -0.54 1.74
N GLU A 92 -4.75 0.78 1.51
CA GLU A 92 -5.73 1.54 0.72
C GLU A 92 -5.94 0.87 -0.64
N SER A 93 -4.87 0.63 -1.37
CA SER A 93 -4.97 0.07 -2.71
C SER A 93 -5.48 -1.39 -2.66
N TYR A 94 -5.12 -2.21 -1.67
CA TYR A 94 -5.74 -3.53 -1.48
C TYR A 94 -7.26 -3.46 -1.28
N TYR A 95 -7.72 -2.46 -0.53
CA TYR A 95 -9.14 -2.22 -0.34
C TYR A 95 -9.85 -1.89 -1.67
N TYR A 96 -9.26 -1.05 -2.52
CA TYR A 96 -9.80 -0.79 -3.86
C TYR A 96 -9.76 -2.03 -4.76
N SER A 97 -8.68 -2.82 -4.72
CA SER A 97 -8.59 -4.09 -5.47
C SER A 97 -9.64 -5.09 -5.05
N TYR A 98 -9.85 -5.27 -3.74
CA TYR A 98 -10.93 -6.13 -3.26
C TYR A 98 -12.29 -5.60 -3.70
N SER A 99 -12.53 -4.29 -3.57
CA SER A 99 -13.79 -3.68 -4.00
C SER A 99 -14.08 -3.97 -5.47
N ALA A 100 -13.09 -3.78 -6.34
CA ALA A 100 -13.22 -3.94 -7.79
C ALA A 100 -13.27 -5.39 -8.31
N THR A 101 -12.93 -6.39 -7.49
CA THR A 101 -12.77 -7.78 -7.98
C THR A 101 -13.47 -8.81 -7.12
N LYS A 102 -13.70 -8.48 -5.85
CA LYS A 102 -14.13 -9.39 -4.77
C LYS A 102 -13.23 -10.64 -4.64
N ASP A 103 -11.99 -10.54 -5.11
CA ASP A 103 -10.99 -11.61 -4.98
C ASP A 103 -10.41 -11.60 -3.56
N GLU A 104 -10.67 -12.67 -2.82
CA GLU A 104 -10.28 -12.80 -1.41
C GLU A 104 -8.76 -12.71 -1.19
N LYS A 105 -7.93 -12.91 -2.21
CA LYS A 105 -6.48 -12.70 -2.08
C LYS A 105 -6.13 -11.30 -1.57
N TYR A 106 -6.90 -10.27 -1.94
CA TYR A 106 -6.62 -8.89 -1.50
C TYR A 106 -6.96 -8.67 -0.02
N ARG A 107 -7.94 -9.42 0.49
CA ARG A 107 -8.23 -9.50 1.93
C ARG A 107 -7.13 -10.22 2.68
N GLU A 108 -6.62 -11.32 2.14
CA GLU A 108 -5.46 -12.02 2.72
C GLU A 108 -4.23 -11.11 2.78
N TRP A 109 -3.94 -10.36 1.70
CA TRP A 109 -2.81 -9.44 1.67
C TRP A 109 -2.95 -8.27 2.65
N ALA A 110 -4.16 -7.71 2.78
CA ALA A 110 -4.43 -6.68 3.77
C ALA A 110 -4.31 -7.23 5.20
N TRP A 111 -4.74 -8.47 5.44
CA TRP A 111 -4.59 -9.12 6.74
C TRP A 111 -3.13 -9.33 7.10
N ASP A 112 -2.33 -9.86 6.17
CA ASP A 112 -0.90 -10.10 6.38
C ASP A 112 -0.15 -8.79 6.68
N ALA A 113 -0.45 -7.72 5.93
CA ALA A 113 0.10 -6.39 6.19
C ALA A 113 -0.32 -5.85 7.57
N PHE A 114 -1.60 -5.96 7.94
CA PHE A 114 -2.09 -5.52 9.25
C PHE A 114 -1.44 -6.30 10.40
N VAL A 115 -1.28 -7.62 10.26
CA VAL A 115 -0.60 -8.47 11.25
C VAL A 115 0.88 -8.11 11.37
N ALA A 116 1.57 -7.86 10.26
CA ALA A 116 2.96 -7.40 10.24
C ALA A 116 3.12 -6.05 10.97
N ILE A 117 2.24 -5.09 10.69
CA ILE A 117 2.20 -3.78 11.36
C ILE A 117 1.93 -3.97 12.86
N ASN A 118 0.92 -4.75 13.24
CA ASN A 118 0.57 -4.93 14.64
C ASN A 118 1.61 -5.73 15.44
N SER A 119 2.35 -6.63 14.80
CA SER A 119 3.43 -7.36 15.47
C SER A 119 4.71 -6.53 15.60
N THR A 120 5.04 -5.72 14.59
CA THR A 120 6.33 -5.02 14.53
C THR A 120 6.25 -3.61 15.10
N CYS A 121 5.18 -2.85 14.81
CA CYS A 121 5.06 -1.45 15.19
C CYS A 121 4.45 -1.22 16.57
N ARG A 122 3.84 -2.24 17.20
CA ARG A 122 3.11 -2.05 18.46
C ARG A 122 4.06 -1.80 19.64
N THR A 123 3.76 -0.77 20.41
CA THR A 123 4.50 -0.37 21.61
C THR A 123 3.56 -0.28 22.82
N GLY A 124 4.05 0.19 23.96
CA GLY A 124 3.32 0.14 25.25
C GLY A 124 1.90 0.73 25.20
N SER A 125 1.71 1.89 24.56
CA SER A 125 0.43 2.61 24.54
C SER A 125 -0.19 2.79 23.15
N GLY A 126 0.47 2.32 22.09
CA GLY A 126 0.04 2.56 20.71
C GLY A 126 0.93 1.83 19.71
N PHE A 127 1.22 2.49 18.60
CA PHE A 127 2.13 2.02 17.55
C PHE A 127 3.18 3.09 17.28
N ALA A 128 4.36 2.69 16.83
CA ALA A 128 5.48 3.55 16.52
C ALA A 128 6.01 3.26 15.13
N GLU A 129 6.60 4.27 14.51
CA GLU A 129 7.33 4.15 13.25
C GLU A 129 8.54 3.22 13.39
N LEU A 130 8.94 2.59 12.28
CA LEU A 130 10.10 1.71 12.21
C LEU A 130 11.27 2.39 11.51
N LYS A 131 12.49 2.08 11.95
CA LYS A 131 13.74 2.60 11.35
C LYS A 131 14.20 1.83 10.12
N ASP A 132 13.95 0.52 10.10
CA ASP A 132 14.34 -0.34 8.99
C ASP A 132 13.44 -1.58 8.92
N VAL A 133 12.52 -1.58 7.96
CA VAL A 133 11.61 -2.70 7.67
C VAL A 133 12.31 -4.00 7.27
N ASN A 134 13.59 -3.93 6.88
CA ASN A 134 14.38 -5.09 6.51
C ASN A 134 15.43 -5.47 7.57
N ALA A 135 15.35 -4.86 8.75
CA ALA A 135 16.08 -5.28 9.93
C ALA A 135 15.20 -6.12 10.86
N LYS A 136 15.85 -6.88 11.75
CA LYS A 136 15.17 -7.65 12.79
C LYS A 136 14.31 -6.71 13.64
N ASP A 137 13.05 -7.09 13.87
CA ASP A 137 12.09 -6.36 14.68
C ASP A 137 11.90 -4.88 14.24
N GLY A 138 12.13 -4.56 12.96
CA GLY A 138 11.93 -3.22 12.40
C GLY A 138 13.07 -2.21 12.65
N GLY A 139 14.21 -2.67 13.18
CA GLY A 139 15.39 -1.80 13.38
C GLY A 139 15.27 -0.80 14.53
N GLY A 140 14.20 -0.91 15.33
CA GLY A 140 13.87 0.00 16.42
C GLY A 140 12.80 1.02 16.06
N TYR A 141 12.40 1.80 17.07
CA TYR A 141 11.26 2.69 17.01
C TYR A 141 11.69 4.16 17.03
N ASP A 142 10.87 5.01 16.39
CA ASP A 142 10.81 6.43 16.71
C ASP A 142 9.56 6.75 17.52
N ASP A 143 9.68 7.68 18.48
CA ASP A 143 8.61 8.03 19.43
C ASP A 143 7.57 8.94 18.77
N PHE A 144 6.93 8.42 17.72
CA PHE A 144 5.98 9.12 16.89
C PHE A 144 4.88 8.17 16.40
N GLN A 145 3.64 8.68 16.43
CA GLN A 145 2.47 7.98 15.90
C GLN A 145 1.60 8.99 15.15
N ASP A 146 1.67 8.96 13.83
CA ASP A 146 0.86 9.83 13.00
C ASP A 146 -0.65 9.62 13.17
N SER A 147 -1.41 10.69 12.95
CA SER A 147 -2.88 10.65 12.98
C SER A 147 -3.47 9.72 11.93
N PHE A 148 -2.80 9.58 10.77
CA PHE A 148 -3.28 8.73 9.69
C PHE A 148 -3.20 7.23 9.99
N LEU A 149 -2.49 6.80 11.05
CA LEU A 149 -2.68 5.43 11.56
C LEU A 149 -4.17 5.19 11.88
N LEU A 150 -4.79 6.14 12.60
CA LEU A 150 -6.19 6.04 12.99
C LEU A 150 -7.13 6.33 11.82
N ALA A 151 -6.82 7.37 11.04
CA ALA A 151 -7.68 7.79 9.94
C ALA A 151 -7.65 6.79 8.77
N GLU A 152 -6.51 6.22 8.43
CA GLU A 152 -6.32 5.54 7.15
C GLU A 152 -5.97 4.07 7.33
N VAL A 153 -4.85 3.76 8.01
CA VAL A 153 -4.39 2.37 8.18
C VAL A 153 -5.46 1.51 8.82
N LEU A 154 -5.99 1.94 9.98
CA LEU A 154 -7.03 1.19 10.68
C LEU A 154 -8.37 1.20 9.92
N LYS A 155 -8.68 2.28 9.19
CA LYS A 155 -9.94 2.37 8.45
C LYS A 155 -9.96 1.42 7.27
N TYR A 156 -8.97 1.45 6.39
CA TYR A 156 -8.93 0.54 5.24
C TYR A 156 -8.74 -0.92 5.68
N SER A 157 -7.94 -1.16 6.73
CA SER A 157 -7.82 -2.50 7.33
C SER A 157 -9.15 -2.99 7.90
N TYR A 158 -10.02 -2.11 8.39
CA TYR A 158 -11.36 -2.48 8.85
C TYR A 158 -12.34 -2.68 7.69
N LEU A 159 -12.43 -1.69 6.79
CA LEU A 159 -13.43 -1.63 5.73
C LEU A 159 -13.35 -2.81 4.77
N ILE A 160 -12.13 -3.29 4.47
CA ILE A 160 -11.95 -4.43 3.56
C ILE A 160 -12.63 -5.72 4.07
N PHE A 161 -12.80 -5.88 5.39
CA PHE A 161 -13.50 -7.02 6.01
C PHE A 161 -14.89 -6.68 6.52
N ALA A 162 -15.24 -5.40 6.58
CA ALA A 162 -16.56 -4.96 7.03
C ALA A 162 -17.65 -5.42 6.04
N PRO A 163 -18.90 -5.59 6.50
CA PRO A 163 -20.04 -5.77 5.61
C PRO A 163 -20.15 -4.63 4.59
N ASP A 164 -20.82 -4.90 3.47
CA ASP A 164 -21.16 -3.88 2.49
C ASP A 164 -22.11 -2.83 3.11
N ASP A 165 -21.85 -1.56 2.83
CA ASP A 165 -22.65 -0.41 3.28
C ASP A 165 -22.38 0.79 2.36
N GLU A 166 -23.15 1.88 2.49
CA GLU A 166 -23.12 3.01 1.55
C GLU A 166 -21.77 3.73 1.45
N TRP A 167 -20.93 3.65 2.49
CA TRP A 167 -19.60 4.27 2.53
C TRP A 167 -18.50 3.42 1.87
N GLN A 168 -18.81 2.20 1.45
CA GLN A 168 -17.87 1.34 0.73
C GLN A 168 -17.70 1.83 -0.73
N VAL A 169 -16.58 1.49 -1.34
CA VAL A 169 -16.37 1.71 -2.78
C VAL A 169 -17.13 0.64 -3.53
N GLU A 170 -18.03 1.08 -4.41
CA GLU A 170 -18.89 0.20 -5.18
C GLU A 170 -18.28 -0.17 -6.53
N HIS A 171 -18.42 -1.45 -6.90
CA HIS A 171 -17.90 -2.01 -8.17
C HIS A 171 -18.95 -2.14 -9.26
N GLU A 172 -20.18 -2.49 -8.90
CA GLU A 172 -21.32 -2.64 -9.82
C GLU A 172 -22.42 -1.60 -9.56
N GLY A 173 -22.23 -0.80 -8.51
CA GLY A 173 -23.20 0.14 -7.99
C GLY A 173 -22.81 1.59 -8.25
N VAL A 174 -23.40 2.46 -7.45
CA VAL A 174 -23.18 3.89 -7.52
C VAL A 174 -22.55 4.34 -6.21
N ASN A 175 -21.44 5.07 -6.28
CA ASN A 175 -20.74 5.59 -5.12
C ASN A 175 -21.47 6.83 -4.60
N HIS A 176 -22.04 6.69 -3.40
CA HIS A 176 -22.67 7.80 -2.67
C HIS A 176 -21.65 8.65 -1.91
N TRP A 177 -20.46 8.10 -1.68
CA TRP A 177 -19.37 8.72 -0.94
C TRP A 177 -18.07 8.65 -1.75
N VAL A 178 -17.19 9.61 -1.52
CA VAL A 178 -15.83 9.65 -2.05
C VAL A 178 -14.85 9.93 -0.91
N PHE A 179 -13.80 9.14 -0.81
CA PHE A 179 -12.75 9.37 0.17
C PHE A 179 -11.89 10.57 -0.24
N ASN A 180 -11.62 11.48 0.69
CA ASN A 180 -10.52 12.42 0.52
C ASN A 180 -9.17 11.70 0.70
N THR A 181 -8.06 12.41 0.50
CA THR A 181 -6.71 11.84 0.60
C THR A 181 -6.27 11.43 2.03
N GLU A 182 -7.14 11.57 3.03
CA GLU A 182 -6.90 11.15 4.43
C GLU A 182 -7.96 10.11 4.87
N ALA A 183 -8.47 9.34 3.89
CA ALA A 183 -9.53 8.35 4.05
C ALA A 183 -10.80 8.87 4.75
N HIS A 184 -11.12 10.16 4.71
CA HIS A 184 -12.38 10.68 5.21
C HIS A 184 -13.44 10.62 4.10
N PRO A 185 -14.52 9.83 4.25
CA PRO A 185 -15.57 9.76 3.25
C PRO A 185 -16.39 11.07 3.25
N ILE A 186 -16.63 11.60 2.05
CA ILE A 186 -17.37 12.84 1.79
C ILE A 186 -18.55 12.48 0.88
N PRO A 187 -19.78 12.95 1.17
CA PRO A 187 -20.92 12.66 0.31
C PRO A 187 -20.75 13.30 -1.07
N VAL A 188 -21.07 12.56 -2.12
CA VAL A 188 -21.02 13.06 -3.50
C VAL A 188 -22.07 14.14 -3.70
N ALA A 189 -21.72 15.21 -4.41
CA ALA A 189 -22.65 16.26 -4.76
C ALA A 189 -23.52 15.85 -5.96
N GLY A 190 -24.84 15.97 -5.83
CA GLY A 190 -25.77 15.73 -6.95
C GLY A 190 -26.08 14.26 -7.16
N THR A 191 -26.07 13.81 -8.42
CA THR A 191 -26.32 12.41 -8.78
C THR A 191 -25.07 11.58 -8.44
N PRO A 192 -25.19 10.52 -7.63
CA PRO A 192 -24.08 9.63 -7.30
C PRO A 192 -23.40 9.04 -8.56
N ILE A 193 -22.11 8.70 -8.46
CA ILE A 193 -21.23 8.32 -9.59
C ILE A 193 -20.86 6.84 -9.63
#